data_AF-X0UUA4-F1
#
_entry.id   AF-X0UUA4-F1
#
_cell.length_a   1.000
_cell.length_b   1.000
_cell.length_c   1.000
_cell.angle_alpha   90.00
_cell.angle_beta   90.00
_cell.angle_gamma   90.00
#
_symmetry.space_group_name_H-M   'P 1'
#
loop_
_entity.id
_entity.type
_entity.pdbx_description
1 polymer ?
#
loop_
_entity_poly.entity_id
_entity_poly.type
_entity_poly.pdbx_seq_one_letter_code
_entity_poly.pdbx_strand_id
1 'polypeptide(L)'
;ITFDANLSRPEDFTVETIAPDRIVMKGQATQQGEHKGVKYETHLRIIPQGGKLTVTDNGLRLEKADTATLLIVAATNYHGDNPKTLCDKQMASAAKKKYPELRWAHVAKHRRLFRRVALNLGVTDASDKPTNERLAAMKSGADDPYLCALYFQFGRYLLICSSRPGCMPANLQGIWNNHIKAPWNSDYHININVQMNYWPAEVTNLSECHEPFFDLVSYLRPRGRKTAKDVYGCRGFVAHHTTDAQWWTSPIGNVGYGMWP
;
A
#
# COMPACT_ATOMS: atom_id res chain seq x y z
N ILE A 1 -21.07 -22.05 1.04
CA ILE A 1 -19.68 -21.59 1.22
C ILE A 1 -19.15 -22.13 2.55
N THR A 2 -17.99 -22.78 2.53
CA THR A 2 -17.28 -23.24 3.73
C THR A 2 -15.80 -22.89 3.60
N PHE A 3 -15.22 -22.21 4.59
CA PHE A 3 -13.78 -21.89 4.62
C PHE A 3 -13.29 -21.61 6.04
N ASP A 4 -11.97 -21.71 6.21
CA ASP A 4 -11.25 -21.24 7.39
C ASP A 4 -10.55 -19.91 7.05
N ALA A 5 -10.56 -18.97 8.00
CA ALA A 5 -9.90 -17.68 7.88
C ALA A 5 -9.05 -17.39 9.11
N ASN A 6 -7.83 -16.97 8.86
CA ASN A 6 -6.84 -16.62 9.89
C ASN A 6 -6.06 -15.36 9.47
N LEU A 7 -5.30 -14.83 10.41
CA LEU A 7 -4.32 -13.77 10.19
C LEU A 7 -2.93 -14.33 10.53
N SER A 8 -1.93 -13.99 9.73
CA SER A 8 -0.55 -14.42 9.99
C SER A 8 0.46 -13.42 9.44
N ARG A 9 1.66 -13.47 10.01
CA ARG A 9 2.86 -12.76 9.56
C ARG A 9 4.08 -13.69 9.74
N PRO A 10 5.20 -13.51 9.04
CA PRO A 10 6.39 -14.34 9.27
C PRO A 10 6.97 -14.23 10.70
N GLU A 11 6.88 -13.07 11.35
CA GLU A 11 7.47 -12.80 12.68
C GLU A 11 6.70 -11.70 13.45
N ASP A 12 7.10 -11.41 14.70
CA ASP A 12 6.62 -10.38 15.63
C ASP A 12 5.10 -10.19 15.80
N PHE A 13 4.31 -11.26 15.73
CA PHE A 13 2.86 -11.16 15.85
C PHE A 13 2.28 -12.13 16.87
N THR A 14 1.14 -11.74 17.44
CA THR A 14 0.22 -12.64 18.12
C THR A 14 -1.17 -12.48 17.52
N VAL A 15 -1.96 -13.54 17.58
CA VAL A 15 -3.36 -13.55 17.13
C VAL A 15 -4.25 -13.90 18.31
N GLU A 16 -5.33 -13.16 18.46
CA GLU A 16 -6.34 -13.40 19.48
C GLU A 16 -7.75 -13.33 18.89
N THR A 17 -8.63 -14.20 19.36
CA THR A 17 -10.06 -14.10 19.11
C THR A 17 -10.67 -13.16 20.13
N ILE A 18 -11.28 -12.06 19.66
CA ILE A 18 -11.86 -11.03 20.53
C ILE A 18 -13.39 -11.04 20.53
N ALA A 19 -14.00 -11.74 19.57
CA ALA A 19 -15.44 -11.98 19.51
C ALA A 19 -15.73 -13.24 18.65
N PRO A 20 -16.93 -13.83 18.72
CA PRO A 20 -17.28 -15.02 17.92
C PRO A 20 -17.13 -14.84 16.41
N ASP A 21 -17.14 -13.59 15.93
CA ASP A 21 -17.01 -13.22 14.52
C ASP A 21 -15.74 -12.42 14.21
N ARG A 22 -14.81 -12.29 15.16
CA ARG A 22 -13.68 -11.34 15.05
C ARG A 22 -12.39 -11.86 15.66
N ILE A 23 -11.32 -11.78 14.87
CA ILE A 23 -9.94 -12.03 15.30
C ILE A 23 -9.07 -10.79 15.07
N VAL A 24 -8.02 -10.66 15.88
CA VAL A 24 -7.05 -9.57 15.80
C VAL A 24 -5.65 -10.14 15.75
N MET A 25 -4.84 -9.64 14.82
CA MET A 25 -3.40 -9.79 14.83
C MET A 25 -2.77 -8.51 15.33
N LYS A 26 -1.89 -8.58 16.33
CA LYS A 26 -1.16 -7.43 16.87
C LYS A 26 0.32 -7.73 17.00
N GLY A 27 1.14 -6.68 16.94
CA GLY A 27 2.58 -6.83 17.02
C GLY A 27 3.32 -5.51 17.06
N GLN A 28 4.65 -5.60 17.05
CA GLN A 28 5.54 -4.45 16.91
C GLN A 28 6.59 -4.77 15.86
N ALA A 29 6.67 -3.94 14.82
CA ALA A 29 7.69 -4.08 13.79
C ALA A 29 9.07 -3.91 14.43
N THR A 30 10.01 -4.78 14.07
CA THR A 30 11.40 -4.67 14.49
C THR A 30 12.33 -4.77 13.29
N GLN A 31 13.53 -4.21 13.41
CA GLN A 31 14.64 -4.55 12.54
C GLN A 31 15.49 -5.59 13.25
N GLN A 32 15.39 -6.85 12.80
CA GLN A 32 16.15 -7.98 13.35
C GLN A 32 15.95 -8.19 14.87
N GLY A 33 14.76 -7.86 15.40
CA GLY A 33 14.46 -7.98 16.83
C GLY A 33 15.05 -6.88 17.73
N GLU A 34 15.89 -5.99 17.21
CA GLU A 34 16.61 -5.00 18.03
C GLU A 34 15.97 -3.61 17.96
N HIS A 35 15.83 -3.04 16.75
CA HIS A 35 15.29 -1.70 16.59
C HIS A 35 13.78 -1.73 16.52
N LYS A 36 13.13 -1.35 17.63
CA LYS A 36 11.67 -1.29 17.74
C LYS A 36 11.10 -0.14 16.90
N GLY A 37 10.32 -0.51 15.89
CA GLY A 37 9.53 0.40 15.08
C GLY A 37 8.09 0.52 15.61
N VAL A 38 7.16 0.68 14.67
CA VAL A 38 5.74 0.92 14.96
C VAL A 38 5.06 -0.31 15.55
N LYS A 39 4.14 -0.08 16.49
CA LYS A 39 3.13 -1.06 16.88
C LYS A 39 2.04 -1.09 15.82
N TYR A 40 1.48 -2.26 15.56
CA TYR A 40 0.43 -2.44 14.57
C TYR A 40 -0.66 -3.38 15.06
N GLU A 41 -1.86 -3.21 14.51
CA GLU A 41 -2.98 -4.12 14.67
C GLU A 41 -3.70 -4.33 13.33
N THR A 42 -4.25 -5.53 13.14
CA THR A 42 -5.12 -5.90 12.01
C THR A 42 -6.30 -6.68 12.54
N HIS A 43 -7.51 -6.23 12.27
CA HIS A 43 -8.74 -6.88 12.70
C HIS A 43 -9.44 -7.46 11.48
N LEU A 44 -9.81 -8.74 11.57
CA LEU A 44 -10.67 -9.43 10.63
C LEU A 44 -12.01 -9.70 11.29
N ARG A 45 -13.10 -9.35 10.60
CA ARG A 45 -14.46 -9.71 10.98
C ARG A 45 -15.17 -10.42 9.84
N ILE A 46 -15.88 -11.51 10.13
CA ILE A 46 -16.72 -12.23 9.14
C ILE A 46 -18.19 -11.95 9.42
N ILE A 47 -18.90 -11.43 8.42
CA ILE A 47 -20.35 -11.22 8.47
C ILE A 47 -21.00 -12.23 7.52
N PRO A 48 -21.49 -13.37 8.02
CA PRO A 48 -22.10 -14.40 7.19
C PRO A 48 -23.59 -14.12 6.92
N GLN A 49 -24.08 -14.64 5.80
CA GLN A 49 -25.51 -14.83 5.54
C GLN A 49 -25.79 -16.32 5.51
N GLY A 50 -26.57 -16.81 6.47
CA GLY A 50 -26.74 -18.24 6.69
C GLY A 50 -25.46 -18.92 7.22
N GLY A 51 -25.52 -20.24 7.34
CA GLY A 51 -24.40 -21.05 7.83
C GLY A 51 -24.11 -20.88 9.32
N LYS A 52 -22.97 -21.44 9.74
CA LYS A 52 -22.48 -21.42 11.12
C LYS A 52 -21.05 -20.91 11.16
N LEU A 53 -20.80 -19.87 11.94
CA LEU A 53 -19.46 -19.35 12.21
C LEU A 53 -18.99 -19.85 13.57
N THR A 54 -17.81 -20.47 13.61
CA THR A 54 -17.21 -20.97 14.85
C THR A 54 -15.77 -20.51 14.99
N VAL A 55 -15.37 -20.22 16.22
CA VAL A 55 -13.98 -20.01 16.58
C VAL A 55 -13.27 -21.36 16.60
N THR A 56 -12.07 -21.41 16.07
CA THR A 56 -11.16 -22.56 16.11
C THR A 56 -9.83 -22.14 16.73
N ASP A 57 -8.95 -23.09 17.03
CA ASP A 57 -7.60 -22.80 17.56
C ASP A 57 -6.76 -21.95 16.60
N ASN A 58 -7.08 -21.99 15.31
CA ASN A 58 -6.32 -21.32 14.24
C ASN A 58 -7.03 -20.09 13.65
N GLY A 59 -8.22 -19.71 14.15
CA GLY A 59 -8.96 -18.55 13.64
C GLY A 59 -10.47 -18.75 13.64
N LEU A 60 -11.10 -18.44 12.50
CA LEU A 60 -12.55 -18.55 12.31
C LEU A 60 -12.88 -19.54 11.19
N ARG A 61 -13.87 -20.40 11.43
CA ARG A 61 -14.40 -21.33 10.43
C ARG A 61 -15.84 -20.99 10.14
N LEU A 62 -16.13 -20.72 8.87
CA LEU A 62 -17.50 -20.54 8.38
C LEU A 62 -17.93 -21.80 7.64
N GLU A 63 -19.10 -22.34 7.98
CA GLU A 63 -19.64 -23.55 7.34
C GLU A 63 -21.03 -23.32 6.77
N LYS A 64 -21.26 -23.81 5.54
CA LYS A 64 -22.57 -23.85 4.88
C LYS A 64 -23.31 -22.48 4.81
N ALA A 65 -22.56 -21.39 4.65
CA ALA A 65 -23.14 -20.06 4.44
C ALA A 65 -23.52 -19.82 2.97
N ASP A 66 -24.51 -18.97 2.72
CA ASP A 66 -24.88 -18.53 1.37
C ASP A 66 -23.89 -17.49 0.85
N THR A 67 -23.57 -16.50 1.70
CA THR A 67 -22.58 -15.44 1.42
C THR A 67 -21.78 -15.10 2.67
N ALA A 68 -20.62 -14.45 2.48
CA ALA A 68 -19.81 -13.93 3.57
C ALA A 68 -19.16 -12.60 3.16
N THR A 69 -19.25 -11.59 4.02
CA THR A 69 -18.48 -10.35 3.87
C THR A 69 -17.35 -10.34 4.90
N LEU A 70 -16.11 -10.27 4.42
CA LEU A 70 -14.93 -10.10 5.26
C LEU A 70 -14.59 -8.61 5.36
N LEU A 71 -14.57 -8.08 6.57
CA LEU A 71 -14.08 -6.74 6.85
C LEU A 71 -12.67 -6.84 7.43
N ILE A 72 -11.70 -6.20 6.79
CA ILE A 72 -10.31 -6.15 7.23
C ILE A 72 -9.92 -4.69 7.40
N VAL A 73 -9.39 -4.35 8.58
CA VAL A 73 -8.84 -3.03 8.89
C VAL A 73 -7.51 -3.21 9.61
N ALA A 74 -6.54 -2.38 9.24
CA ALA A 74 -5.21 -2.38 9.81
C ALA A 74 -4.75 -0.95 10.09
N ALA A 75 -4.01 -0.77 11.18
CA ALA A 75 -3.46 0.51 11.57
C ALA A 75 -2.11 0.34 12.29
N THR A 76 -1.35 1.42 12.35
CA THR A 76 -0.11 1.52 13.13
C THR A 76 -0.15 2.74 14.03
N ASN A 77 0.81 2.84 14.95
CA ASN A 77 1.00 4.03 15.78
C ASN A 77 1.94 5.06 15.16
N TYR A 78 2.19 4.99 13.84
CA TYR A 78 3.15 5.85 13.15
C TYR A 78 2.83 7.35 13.35
N HIS A 79 1.55 7.72 13.35
CA HIS A 79 1.09 9.10 13.60
C HIS A 79 0.78 9.40 15.08
N GLY A 80 1.16 8.52 16.01
CA GLY A 80 0.99 8.70 17.46
C GLY A 80 -0.31 8.13 18.04
N ASP A 81 -1.27 7.73 17.20
CA ASP A 81 -2.52 7.11 17.64
C ASP A 81 -2.34 5.66 18.15
N ASN A 82 -3.29 5.19 18.96
CA ASN A 82 -3.35 3.79 19.35
C ASN A 82 -3.92 2.92 18.20
N PRO A 83 -3.18 1.92 17.68
CA PRO A 83 -3.63 1.09 16.54
C PRO A 83 -4.96 0.38 16.80
N LYS A 84 -5.18 -0.11 18.02
CA LYS A 84 -6.41 -0.77 18.45
C LYS A 84 -7.60 0.16 18.30
N THR A 85 -7.48 1.36 18.85
CA THR A 85 -8.55 2.37 18.83
C THR A 85 -8.91 2.77 17.40
N LEU A 86 -7.92 2.94 16.52
CA LEU A 86 -8.14 3.22 15.10
C LEU A 86 -8.89 2.08 14.42
N CYS A 87 -8.43 0.83 14.59
CA CYS A 87 -9.06 -0.33 13.99
C CYS A 87 -10.48 -0.57 14.50
N ASP A 88 -10.73 -0.40 15.81
CA ASP A 88 -12.07 -0.53 16.39
C ASP A 88 -13.04 0.52 15.83
N LYS A 89 -12.60 1.78 15.73
CA LYS A 89 -13.40 2.85 15.14
C LYS A 89 -13.74 2.58 13.68
N GLN A 90 -12.75 2.17 12.88
CA GLN A 90 -12.95 1.87 11.46
C GLN A 90 -13.84 0.63 11.26
N MET A 91 -13.62 -0.44 12.03
CA MET A 91 -14.43 -1.66 11.99
C MET A 91 -15.89 -1.36 12.35
N ALA A 92 -16.12 -0.60 13.42
CA ALA A 92 -17.47 -0.23 13.85
C ALA A 92 -18.18 0.65 12.81
N SER A 93 -17.45 1.52 12.10
CA SER A 93 -18.01 2.31 11.01
C SER A 93 -18.36 1.47 9.79
N ALA A 94 -17.46 0.56 9.38
CA ALA A 94 -17.65 -0.32 8.23
C ALA A 94 -18.81 -1.31 8.46
N ALA A 95 -18.88 -1.91 9.65
CA ALA A 95 -19.90 -2.91 9.98
C ALA A 95 -21.33 -2.36 10.06
N LYS A 96 -21.52 -1.03 10.10
CA LYS A 96 -22.84 -0.39 10.01
C LYS A 96 -23.41 -0.37 8.59
N LYS A 97 -22.60 -0.69 7.57
CA LYS A 97 -22.97 -0.64 6.16
C LYS A 97 -23.04 -2.03 5.56
N LYS A 98 -24.00 -2.26 4.66
CA LYS A 98 -24.08 -3.49 3.88
C LYS A 98 -23.02 -3.48 2.77
N TYR A 99 -22.61 -4.66 2.32
CA TYR A 99 -21.62 -4.80 1.24
C TYR A 99 -21.94 -3.98 -0.02
N PRO A 100 -23.20 -3.94 -0.54
CA PRO A 100 -23.51 -3.12 -1.72
C PRO A 100 -23.20 -1.63 -1.53
N GLU A 101 -23.42 -1.09 -0.31
CA GLU A 101 -23.14 0.32 0.01
C GLU A 101 -21.64 0.59 0.09
N LEU A 102 -20.88 -0.31 0.72
CA LEU A 102 -19.41 -0.26 0.78
C LEU A 102 -18.81 -0.30 -0.62
N ARG A 103 -19.28 -1.25 -1.45
CA ARG A 103 -18.83 -1.40 -2.84
C ARG A 103 -19.16 -0.17 -3.67
N TRP A 104 -20.39 0.35 -3.57
CA TRP A 104 -20.80 1.53 -4.33
C TRP A 104 -19.92 2.74 -3.98
N ALA A 105 -19.70 2.99 -2.69
CA ALA A 105 -18.86 4.10 -2.24
C ALA A 105 -17.40 3.95 -2.71
N HIS A 106 -16.83 2.74 -2.62
CA HIS A 106 -15.49 2.44 -3.14
C HIS A 106 -15.40 2.70 -4.66
N VAL A 107 -16.31 2.12 -5.43
CA VAL A 107 -16.33 2.23 -6.89
C VAL A 107 -16.50 3.69 -7.32
N ALA A 108 -17.38 4.45 -6.68
CA ALA A 108 -17.57 5.87 -6.96
C ALA A 108 -16.29 6.67 -6.69
N LYS A 109 -15.65 6.47 -5.54
CA LYS A 109 -14.40 7.17 -5.17
C LYS A 109 -13.24 6.85 -6.10
N HIS A 110 -13.10 5.58 -6.51
CA HIS A 110 -12.06 5.17 -7.46
C HIS A 110 -12.33 5.74 -8.86
N ARG A 111 -13.56 5.57 -9.37
CA ARG A 111 -13.94 6.02 -10.73
C ARG A 111 -13.79 7.51 -10.93
N ARG A 112 -13.98 8.33 -9.88
CA ARG A 112 -13.78 9.80 -9.94
C ARG A 112 -12.39 10.19 -10.44
N LEU A 113 -11.36 9.39 -10.12
CA LEU A 113 -9.99 9.59 -10.58
C LEU A 113 -9.74 8.78 -11.87
N PHE A 114 -10.06 7.50 -11.84
CA PHE A 114 -9.71 6.58 -12.92
C PHE A 114 -10.38 6.94 -14.25
N ARG A 115 -11.64 7.41 -14.26
CA ARG A 115 -12.38 7.71 -15.50
C ARG A 115 -12.03 9.06 -16.15
N ARG A 116 -11.12 9.85 -15.57
CA ARG A 116 -10.70 11.16 -16.14
C ARG A 116 -9.94 11.04 -17.46
N VAL A 117 -9.27 9.91 -17.68
CA VAL A 117 -8.45 9.66 -18.88
C VAL A 117 -8.83 8.31 -19.46
N ALA A 118 -9.09 8.31 -20.76
CA ALA A 118 -9.24 7.13 -21.59
C ALA A 118 -8.16 7.14 -22.68
N LEU A 119 -7.61 5.98 -22.99
CA LEU A 119 -6.68 5.78 -24.09
C LEU A 119 -7.21 4.60 -24.90
N ASN A 120 -7.45 4.82 -26.18
CA ASN A 120 -7.90 3.80 -27.11
C ASN A 120 -6.88 3.73 -28.25
N LEU A 121 -6.19 2.59 -28.35
CA LEU A 121 -5.22 2.31 -29.41
C LEU A 121 -5.73 1.23 -30.39
N GLY A 122 -7.02 0.90 -30.33
CA GLY A 122 -7.62 -0.22 -31.04
C GLY A 122 -7.74 -1.47 -30.17
N VAL A 123 -8.56 -2.41 -30.64
CA VAL A 123 -8.81 -3.72 -30.02
C VAL A 123 -8.57 -4.79 -31.08
N THR A 124 -7.96 -5.90 -30.67
CA THR A 124 -7.73 -7.09 -31.51
C THR A 124 -8.34 -8.31 -30.81
N ASP A 125 -8.49 -9.43 -31.52
CA ASP A 125 -8.99 -10.69 -30.94
C ASP A 125 -8.16 -11.20 -29.75
N ALA A 126 -6.96 -10.67 -29.55
CA ALA A 126 -6.15 -10.96 -28.37
C ALA A 126 -6.78 -10.44 -27.07
N SER A 127 -7.72 -9.49 -27.11
CA SER A 127 -8.34 -8.87 -25.92
C SER A 127 -9.09 -9.86 -25.03
N ASP A 128 -9.57 -10.97 -25.59
CA ASP A 128 -10.32 -11.99 -24.87
C ASP A 128 -9.42 -13.01 -24.16
N LYS A 129 -8.10 -12.95 -24.41
CA LYS A 129 -7.13 -13.84 -23.78
C LYS A 129 -6.68 -13.31 -22.40
N PRO A 130 -6.29 -14.21 -21.48
CA PRO A 130 -5.65 -13.82 -20.23
C PRO A 130 -4.42 -12.93 -20.44
N THR A 131 -4.21 -11.93 -19.58
CA THR A 131 -3.11 -10.95 -19.71
C THR A 131 -1.72 -11.60 -19.78
N ASN A 132 -1.50 -12.71 -19.08
CA ASN A 132 -0.24 -13.46 -19.13
C ASN A 132 0.04 -14.05 -20.51
N GLU A 133 -0.99 -14.56 -21.21
CA GLU A 133 -0.85 -15.09 -22.57
C GLU A 133 -0.62 -13.98 -23.59
N ARG A 134 -1.30 -12.85 -23.42
CA ARG A 134 -1.10 -11.65 -24.27
C ARG A 134 0.33 -11.13 -24.17
N LEU A 135 0.89 -11.06 -22.95
CA LEU A 135 2.28 -10.69 -22.72
C LEU A 135 3.27 -11.69 -23.34
N ALA A 136 3.00 -12.99 -23.24
CA ALA A 136 3.84 -14.01 -23.86
C ALA A 136 3.81 -13.90 -25.39
N ALA A 137 2.64 -13.67 -25.99
CA ALA A 137 2.50 -13.47 -27.44
C ALA A 137 3.25 -12.21 -27.92
N MET A 138 3.13 -11.07 -27.23
CA MET A 138 3.87 -9.85 -27.57
C MET A 138 5.39 -10.05 -27.49
N LYS A 139 5.88 -10.78 -26.49
CA LYS A 139 7.31 -11.14 -26.39
C LYS A 139 7.78 -11.98 -27.59
N SER A 140 6.89 -12.78 -28.17
CA SER A 140 7.14 -13.59 -29.36
C SER A 140 6.88 -12.85 -30.67
N GLY A 141 6.64 -11.53 -30.64
CA GLY A 141 6.51 -10.67 -31.83
C GLY A 141 5.09 -10.38 -32.28
N ALA A 142 4.05 -10.80 -31.54
CA ALA A 142 2.68 -10.39 -31.83
C ALA A 142 2.45 -8.90 -31.50
N ASP A 143 1.54 -8.25 -32.23
CA ASP A 143 1.09 -6.89 -31.92
C ASP A 143 -0.20 -6.92 -31.09
N ASP A 144 -0.24 -6.12 -30.03
CA ASP A 144 -1.39 -5.97 -29.13
C ASP A 144 -1.46 -4.53 -28.58
N PRO A 145 -1.95 -3.58 -29.39
CA PRO A 145 -2.05 -2.18 -28.98
C PRO A 145 -3.00 -1.98 -27.79
N TYR A 146 -3.97 -2.88 -27.60
CA TYR A 146 -4.85 -2.85 -26.45
C TYR A 146 -4.11 -3.18 -25.15
N LEU A 147 -3.08 -4.05 -25.19
CA LEU A 147 -2.25 -4.35 -24.03
C LEU A 147 -1.38 -3.15 -23.63
N CYS A 148 -0.90 -2.38 -24.61
CA CYS A 148 -0.22 -1.10 -24.34
C CYS A 148 -1.15 -0.09 -23.65
N ALA A 149 -2.40 0.04 -24.13
CA ALA A 149 -3.40 0.89 -23.48
C ALA A 149 -3.75 0.40 -22.06
N LEU A 150 -3.85 -0.92 -21.86
CA LEU A 150 -4.06 -1.54 -20.55
C LEU A 150 -2.89 -1.24 -19.59
N TYR A 151 -1.65 -1.34 -20.07
CA TYR A 151 -0.46 -1.06 -19.27
C TYR A 151 -0.38 0.42 -18.84
N PHE A 152 -0.71 1.35 -19.75
CA PHE A 152 -0.86 2.77 -19.41
C PHE A 152 -1.90 2.98 -18.30
N GLN A 153 -3.07 2.34 -18.41
CA GLN A 153 -4.10 2.44 -17.38
C GLN A 153 -3.69 1.75 -16.07
N PHE A 154 -2.88 0.70 -16.14
CA PHE A 154 -2.34 0.04 -14.95
C PHE A 154 -1.42 0.96 -14.16
N GLY A 155 -0.57 1.76 -14.81
CA GLY A 155 0.23 2.79 -14.14
C GLY A 155 -0.63 3.80 -13.36
N ARG A 156 -1.71 4.29 -13.99
CA ARG A 156 -2.68 5.18 -13.33
C ARG A 156 -3.38 4.50 -12.15
N TYR A 157 -3.80 3.25 -12.32
CA TYR A 157 -4.41 2.45 -11.26
C TYR A 157 -3.47 2.28 -10.06
N LEU A 158 -2.20 1.95 -10.30
CA LEU A 158 -1.21 1.75 -9.24
C LEU A 158 -0.97 3.05 -8.45
N LEU A 159 -0.85 4.20 -9.11
CA LEU A 159 -0.69 5.49 -8.41
C LEU A 159 -1.94 5.83 -7.57
N ILE A 160 -3.15 5.67 -8.10
CA ILE A 160 -4.41 5.88 -7.36
C ILE A 160 -4.48 5.01 -6.11
N CYS A 161 -3.97 3.77 -6.18
CA CYS A 161 -4.06 2.80 -5.11
C CYS A 161 -2.92 2.89 -4.08
N SER A 162 -1.80 3.53 -4.41
CA SER A 162 -0.63 3.64 -3.54
C SER A 162 -0.34 5.04 -3.02
N SER A 163 -0.90 6.09 -3.63
CA SER A 163 -0.67 7.48 -3.21
C SER A 163 -1.96 8.30 -3.22
N ARG A 164 -2.46 8.66 -2.04
CA ARG A 164 -3.67 9.46 -1.85
C ARG A 164 -3.44 10.53 -0.79
N PRO A 165 -4.15 11.66 -0.85
CA PRO A 165 -4.07 12.70 0.17
C PRO A 165 -4.18 12.13 1.60
N GLY A 166 -3.22 12.48 2.45
CA GLY A 166 -3.11 12.00 3.83
C GLY A 166 -2.48 10.62 4.01
N CYS A 167 -2.03 9.96 2.94
CA CYS A 167 -1.22 8.75 3.01
C CYS A 167 0.28 9.06 2.89
N MET A 168 1.13 8.07 3.15
CA MET A 168 2.54 8.11 2.76
C MET A 168 2.68 8.05 1.23
N PRO A 169 3.76 8.57 0.64
CA PRO A 169 4.01 8.44 -0.79
C PRO A 169 4.25 6.99 -1.23
N ALA A 170 4.02 6.70 -2.51
CA ALA A 170 4.38 5.42 -3.11
C ALA A 170 5.91 5.18 -3.03
N ASN A 171 6.32 4.08 -2.39
CA ASN A 171 7.72 3.67 -2.26
C ASN A 171 8.19 2.84 -3.48
N LEU A 172 9.36 2.21 -3.41
CA LEU A 172 9.88 1.34 -4.49
C LEU A 172 8.92 0.24 -4.97
N GLN A 173 7.96 -0.18 -4.14
CA GLN A 173 6.97 -1.21 -4.44
C GLN A 173 5.52 -0.66 -4.30
N GLY A 174 5.35 0.67 -4.33
CA GLY A 174 4.08 1.33 -4.05
C GLY A 174 3.67 1.13 -2.59
N ILE A 175 2.85 0.10 -2.34
CA ILE A 175 2.46 -0.38 -1.00
C ILE A 175 2.46 -1.92 -0.92
N TRP A 176 2.92 -2.61 -1.96
CA TRP A 176 2.78 -4.06 -2.13
C TRP A 176 4.11 -4.77 -1.87
N ASN A 177 4.31 -5.21 -0.63
CA ASN A 177 5.51 -5.94 -0.21
C ASN A 177 5.12 -7.10 0.72
N ASN A 178 5.65 -8.30 0.47
CA ASN A 178 5.46 -9.48 1.32
C ASN A 178 6.73 -9.85 2.12
N HIS A 179 7.85 -9.16 1.91
CA HIS A 179 9.12 -9.45 2.57
C HIS A 179 9.29 -8.63 3.85
N ILE A 180 9.77 -9.27 4.92
CA ILE A 180 10.25 -8.52 6.11
C ILE A 180 11.52 -7.73 5.76
N LYS A 181 12.43 -8.37 5.03
CA LYS A 181 13.65 -7.77 4.49
C LYS A 181 13.47 -7.59 2.97
N ALA A 182 12.87 -6.48 2.57
CA ALA A 182 12.62 -6.19 1.16
C ALA A 182 13.91 -5.79 0.43
N PRO A 183 14.04 -6.07 -0.89
CA PRO A 183 15.10 -5.49 -1.72
C PRO A 183 15.14 -3.97 -1.57
N TRP A 184 16.33 -3.43 -1.27
CA TRP A 184 16.54 -2.01 -0.97
C TRP A 184 15.56 -1.45 0.08
N ASN A 185 15.17 -2.28 1.05
CA ASN A 185 14.21 -1.96 2.11
C ASN A 185 12.83 -1.51 1.64
N SER A 186 12.53 -1.61 0.33
CA SER A 186 11.38 -0.96 -0.28
C SER A 186 11.24 0.51 0.15
N ASP A 187 12.37 1.21 0.28
CA ASP A 187 12.43 2.58 0.80
C ASP A 187 12.05 3.62 -0.27
N TYR A 188 12.46 4.86 -0.04
CA TYR A 188 12.36 5.94 -1.02
C TYR A 188 13.74 6.23 -1.62
N HIS A 189 14.02 5.64 -2.78
CA HIS A 189 15.14 6.08 -3.62
C HIS A 189 14.79 7.38 -4.35
N ILE A 190 15.45 8.47 -3.98
CA ILE A 190 15.17 9.83 -4.44
C ILE A 190 16.22 10.36 -5.44
N ASN A 191 16.94 9.47 -6.11
CA ASN A 191 17.85 9.82 -7.22
C ASN A 191 17.28 9.46 -8.61
N ILE A 192 16.12 8.82 -8.68
CA ILE A 192 15.32 8.60 -9.90
C ILE A 192 13.96 7.95 -9.59
N ASN A 193 13.92 6.99 -8.65
CA ASN A 193 12.78 6.07 -8.51
C ASN A 193 11.51 6.76 -8.01
N VAL A 194 11.58 7.50 -6.91
CA VAL A 194 10.41 8.21 -6.39
C VAL A 194 9.96 9.27 -7.38
N GLN A 195 10.88 9.97 -8.06
CA GLN A 195 10.51 10.92 -9.11
C GLN A 195 9.72 10.22 -10.22
N MET A 196 10.19 9.06 -10.68
CA MET A 196 9.51 8.26 -11.70
C MET A 196 8.12 7.78 -11.26
N ASN A 197 7.94 7.43 -9.98
CA ASN A 197 6.61 7.11 -9.43
C ASN A 197 5.60 8.24 -9.64
N TYR A 198 6.06 9.50 -9.65
CA TYR A 198 5.21 10.69 -9.72
C TYR A 198 5.18 11.41 -11.07
N TRP A 199 6.02 11.04 -12.05
CA TRP A 199 5.89 11.51 -13.43
C TRP A 199 4.47 11.41 -14.01
N PRO A 200 3.69 10.33 -13.78
CA PRO A 200 2.34 10.26 -14.30
C PRO A 200 1.34 11.15 -13.55
N ALA A 201 1.63 11.66 -12.35
CA ALA A 201 0.63 12.29 -11.49
C ALA A 201 -0.10 13.45 -12.18
N GLU A 202 0.65 14.39 -12.76
CA GLU A 202 0.05 15.57 -13.41
C GLU A 202 -0.45 15.25 -14.83
N VAL A 203 0.42 14.70 -15.68
CA VAL A 203 0.13 14.49 -17.10
C VAL A 203 -1.01 13.48 -17.33
N THR A 204 -1.26 12.58 -16.38
CA THR A 204 -2.36 11.60 -16.45
C THR A 204 -3.60 11.97 -15.62
N ASN A 205 -3.68 13.24 -15.20
CA ASN A 205 -4.82 13.86 -14.51
C ASN A 205 -5.14 13.22 -13.14
N LEU A 206 -4.11 13.09 -12.32
CA LEU A 206 -4.12 12.52 -10.96
C LEU A 206 -3.39 13.45 -9.97
N SER A 207 -3.48 14.77 -10.13
CA SER A 207 -2.75 15.76 -9.31
C SER A 207 -2.92 15.56 -7.80
N GLU A 208 -4.09 15.14 -7.33
CA GLU A 208 -4.31 14.87 -5.90
C GLU A 208 -3.47 13.69 -5.38
N CYS A 209 -3.06 12.77 -6.25
CA CYS A 209 -2.15 11.68 -5.89
C CYS A 209 -0.70 12.18 -5.74
N HIS A 210 -0.37 13.41 -6.13
CA HIS A 210 0.97 13.98 -5.96
C HIS A 210 1.21 14.58 -4.57
N GLU A 211 0.14 14.88 -3.82
CA GLU A 211 0.20 15.50 -2.49
C GLU A 211 1.17 14.77 -1.52
N PRO A 212 1.15 13.43 -1.39
CA PRO A 212 2.08 12.72 -0.50
C PRO A 212 3.56 12.92 -0.83
N PHE A 213 3.92 13.22 -2.08
CA PHE A 213 5.30 13.55 -2.45
C PHE A 213 5.70 14.93 -1.92
N PHE A 214 4.80 15.92 -1.96
CA PHE A 214 5.06 17.24 -1.38
C PHE A 214 5.16 17.19 0.14
N ASP A 215 4.38 16.32 0.78
CA ASP A 215 4.49 16.02 2.21
C ASP A 215 5.85 15.43 2.54
N LEU A 216 6.33 14.44 1.77
CA LEU A 216 7.68 13.89 1.88
C LEU A 216 8.75 14.99 1.85
N VAL A 217 8.75 15.84 0.83
CA VAL A 217 9.72 16.94 0.73
C VAL A 217 9.63 17.88 1.94
N SER A 218 8.41 18.16 2.41
CA SER A 218 8.18 19.00 3.59
C SER A 218 8.70 18.38 4.88
N TYR A 219 8.57 17.06 5.06
CA TYR A 219 9.10 16.33 6.21
C TYR A 219 10.62 16.13 6.17
N LEU A 220 11.21 16.04 4.98
CA LEU A 220 12.66 15.99 4.80
C LEU A 220 13.31 17.33 5.14
N ARG A 221 12.70 18.46 4.77
CA ARG A 221 13.26 19.81 4.92
C ARG A 221 13.86 20.11 6.32
N PRO A 222 13.19 19.89 7.46
CA PRO A 222 13.78 20.16 8.77
C PRO A 222 14.99 19.25 9.09
N ARG A 223 14.96 17.98 8.69
CA ARG A 223 16.09 17.04 8.90
C ARG A 223 17.24 17.34 7.96
N GLY A 224 16.94 17.65 6.70
CA GLY A 224 17.93 18.02 5.70
C GLY A 224 18.65 19.33 6.03
N ARG A 225 18.03 20.25 6.78
CA ARG A 225 18.72 21.44 7.35
C ARG A 225 19.80 21.04 8.36
N LYS A 226 19.50 20.03 9.20
CA LYS A 226 20.48 19.48 10.13
C LYS A 226 21.62 18.81 9.36
N THR A 227 21.30 17.98 8.38
CA THR A 227 22.31 17.32 7.52
C THR A 227 23.19 18.32 6.77
N ALA A 228 22.61 19.36 6.18
CA ALA A 228 23.36 20.40 5.46
C ALA A 228 24.36 21.13 6.38
N LYS A 229 23.96 21.41 7.62
CA LYS A 229 24.83 22.02 8.62
C LYS A 229 25.92 21.07 9.10
N ASP A 230 25.55 19.86 9.50
CA ASP A 230 26.45 18.92 10.18
C ASP A 230 27.46 18.28 9.23
N VAL A 231 27.07 18.01 7.98
CA VAL A 231 27.92 17.35 6.98
C VAL A 231 28.69 18.36 6.13
N TYR A 232 28.08 19.49 5.78
CA TYR A 232 28.64 20.43 4.79
C TYR A 232 28.88 21.85 5.33
N GLY A 233 28.53 22.16 6.58
CA GLY A 233 28.62 23.53 7.12
C GLY A 233 27.76 24.56 6.37
N CYS A 234 26.74 24.10 5.63
CA CYS A 234 25.97 24.91 4.71
C CYS A 234 24.59 25.31 5.27
N ARG A 235 24.06 26.41 4.75
CA ARG A 235 22.64 26.78 4.90
C ARG A 235 21.79 25.95 3.93
N GLY A 236 20.47 26.08 3.99
CA GLY A 236 19.56 25.31 3.13
C GLY A 236 19.26 23.92 3.71
N PHE A 237 18.85 22.99 2.86
CA PHE A 237 18.62 21.59 3.24
C PHE A 237 19.14 20.65 2.15
N VAL A 238 19.54 19.45 2.54
CA VAL A 238 20.01 18.40 1.63
C VAL A 238 19.43 17.05 2.05
N ALA A 239 19.16 16.19 1.07
CA ALA A 239 18.86 14.78 1.25
C ALA A 239 19.60 14.02 0.15
N HIS A 240 20.10 12.82 0.45
CA HIS A 240 20.94 12.07 -0.48
C HIS A 240 20.11 11.07 -1.30
N HIS A 241 20.73 10.08 -1.94
CA HIS A 241 20.03 9.15 -2.84
C HIS A 241 18.84 8.37 -2.24
N THR A 242 18.73 8.24 -0.90
CA THR A 242 17.65 7.48 -0.24
C THR A 242 17.12 8.15 1.02
N THR A 243 15.85 7.85 1.34
CA THR A 243 15.19 8.15 2.61
C THR A 243 14.16 7.06 2.94
N ASP A 244 13.53 7.15 4.10
CA ASP A 244 12.59 6.15 4.63
C ASP A 244 11.40 6.81 5.34
N ALA A 245 10.56 6.00 5.99
CA ALA A 245 9.44 6.49 6.77
C ALA A 245 9.87 7.34 8.00
N GLN A 246 11.14 7.37 8.39
CA GLN A 246 11.65 8.24 9.46
C GLN A 246 12.28 9.53 8.91
N TRP A 247 12.16 9.75 7.59
CA TRP A 247 12.60 10.95 6.87
C TRP A 247 14.11 11.15 6.96
N TRP A 248 14.87 10.06 6.92
CA TRP A 248 16.33 10.08 6.95
C TRP A 248 16.91 10.94 5.82
N THR A 249 17.96 11.71 6.08
CA THR A 249 18.57 12.60 5.05
C THR A 249 20.09 12.51 4.95
N SER A 250 20.75 11.84 5.90
CA SER A 250 22.21 11.65 5.89
C SER A 250 22.62 10.66 4.78
N PRO A 251 23.85 10.77 4.23
CA PRO A 251 24.33 9.80 3.25
C PRO A 251 24.44 8.42 3.90
N ILE A 252 24.02 7.37 3.20
CA ILE A 252 24.11 5.98 3.64
C ILE A 252 24.73 5.09 2.56
N GLY A 253 25.22 3.93 2.96
CA GLY A 253 25.82 2.95 2.04
C GLY A 253 27.23 3.36 1.59
N ASN A 254 27.62 2.95 0.39
CA ASN A 254 28.95 3.20 -0.15
C ASN A 254 29.05 4.61 -0.74
N VAL A 255 30.21 5.25 -0.61
CA VAL A 255 30.52 6.57 -1.21
C VAL A 255 30.17 6.65 -2.71
N GLY A 256 30.38 5.58 -3.47
CA GLY A 256 30.15 5.57 -4.93
C GLY A 256 28.69 5.80 -5.37
N TYR A 257 27.71 5.61 -4.47
CA TYR A 257 26.29 5.91 -4.74
C TYR A 257 25.63 6.75 -3.64
N GLY A 258 26.14 6.69 -2.42
CA GLY A 258 25.56 7.31 -1.23
C GLY A 258 25.89 8.80 -1.07
N MET A 259 27.06 9.23 -1.54
CA MET A 259 27.49 10.62 -1.51
C MET A 259 26.99 11.36 -2.75
N TRP A 260 25.67 11.54 -2.81
CA TRP A 260 24.96 12.21 -3.91
C TRP A 260 23.98 13.24 -3.31
N PRO A 261 24.41 14.49 -3.05
CA PRO A 261 23.58 15.55 -2.48
C PRO A 261 22.67 16.25 -3.50
#